data_AF-A0A4S3JXZ9-F1
#
_entry.id   AF-A0A4S3JXZ9-F1
#
_cell.length_a   1.000
_cell.length_b   1.000
_cell.length_c   1.000
_cell.angle_alpha   90.00
_cell.angle_beta   90.00
_cell.angle_gamma   90.00
#
_symmetry.space_group_name_H-M   'P 1'
#
loop_
_entity.id
_entity.type
_entity.pdbx_description
1 polymer ?
#
loop_
_entity_poly.entity_id
_entity_poly.type
_entity_poly.pdbx_seq_one_letter_code
_entity_poly.pdbx_strand_id
1 'polypeptide(L)'
;MSSALPYLQKLRKPQLADWADATDLQNYEEYNKPELAAALDRHLQTNQSIFQNDGRLAEYYRRLSQSPRIVSPIKRESRVEATPSKVEPLRSARRGKVKARGERAETEQSDESEEPSQPTAQTPGRSLMSVRPPLPPSPAVVTDAIDRQAAAWNRTISDAWSRSGIQEHTHSVRSTLSSMKAVETLVVALEYVCLVRELMPLRFLVTVPAVEAIHTPDFAIKLPDLFILVDGAFWAPLSLWVLTSVLLPLMVAYFFNLSQQAGNGPAHSTRRARPAQSTFDPLSFNIAKALIAYLVYANHFNFWNLYGNFSIERVNASVPGRWPGILTGAAIGVIGTLYEAILKK
;
A
#
# COMPACT_ATOMS: atom_id res chain seq x y z
N MET A 1 -5.54 42.13 -12.18
CA MET A 1 -4.45 41.13 -12.01
C MET A 1 -4.37 40.34 -13.29
N SER A 2 -3.27 40.43 -14.04
CA SER A 2 -3.14 39.73 -15.32
C SER A 2 -2.96 38.23 -15.12
N SER A 3 -3.40 37.43 -16.11
CA SER A 3 -3.17 35.98 -16.14
C SER A 3 -1.69 35.62 -16.28
N ALA A 4 -0.85 36.57 -16.70
CA ALA A 4 0.58 36.38 -16.95
C ALA A 4 1.49 36.79 -15.76
N LEU A 5 0.97 37.54 -14.78
CA LEU A 5 1.72 37.93 -13.57
C LEU A 5 2.32 36.73 -12.80
N PRO A 6 1.60 35.60 -12.59
CA PRO A 6 2.17 34.43 -11.93
C PRO A 6 3.33 33.78 -12.70
N TYR A 7 3.46 34.05 -14.00
CA TYR A 7 4.59 33.60 -14.81
C TYR A 7 5.82 34.48 -14.57
N LEU A 8 5.66 35.81 -14.55
CA LEU A 8 6.75 36.74 -14.24
C LEU A 8 7.33 36.52 -12.83
N GLN A 9 6.48 36.26 -11.84
CA GLN A 9 6.94 35.98 -10.47
C GLN A 9 7.81 34.71 -10.35
N LYS A 10 7.66 33.74 -11.26
CA LYS A 10 8.46 32.52 -11.28
C LYS A 10 9.85 32.72 -11.87
N LEU A 11 10.05 33.76 -12.68
CA LEU A 11 11.35 34.06 -13.27
C LEU A 11 12.36 34.49 -12.20
N ARG A 12 13.65 34.33 -12.49
CA ARG A 12 14.72 34.78 -11.60
C ARG A 12 14.84 36.31 -11.69
N LYS A 13 15.24 36.99 -10.60
CA LYS A 13 15.48 38.44 -10.61
C LYS A 13 16.38 38.91 -11.77
N PRO A 14 17.52 38.26 -12.09
CA PRO A 14 18.34 38.65 -13.25
C PRO A 14 17.59 38.58 -14.58
N GLN A 15 16.76 37.55 -14.80
CA GLN A 15 15.98 37.44 -16.05
C GLN A 15 14.91 38.54 -16.16
N LEU A 16 14.36 38.99 -15.04
CA LEU A 16 13.43 40.12 -15.02
C LEU A 16 14.17 41.45 -15.28
N ALA A 17 15.40 41.59 -14.82
CA ALA A 17 16.27 42.73 -15.13
C ALA A 17 16.65 42.75 -16.62
N ASP A 18 17.08 41.62 -17.19
CA ASP A 18 17.37 41.50 -18.63
C ASP A 18 16.17 41.89 -19.50
N TRP A 19 14.95 41.59 -19.04
CA TRP A 19 13.71 41.97 -19.73
C TRP A 19 13.34 43.43 -19.50
N ALA A 20 13.61 43.97 -18.31
CA ALA A 20 13.46 45.39 -18.03
C ALA A 20 14.39 46.22 -18.92
N ASP A 21 15.66 45.82 -19.04
CA ASP A 21 16.63 46.41 -19.96
C ASP A 21 16.20 46.30 -21.41
N ALA A 22 15.78 45.11 -21.86
CA ALA A 22 15.36 44.91 -23.24
C ALA A 22 14.09 45.69 -23.62
N THR A 23 13.25 46.04 -22.64
CA THR A 23 12.02 46.79 -22.85
C THR A 23 12.13 48.27 -22.44
N ASP A 24 13.32 48.72 -22.06
CA ASP A 24 13.60 50.10 -21.62
C ASP A 24 12.71 50.56 -20.45
N LEU A 25 12.52 49.68 -19.47
CA LEU A 25 11.78 50.00 -18.25
C LEU A 25 12.63 50.87 -17.31
N GLN A 26 12.22 52.11 -17.06
CA GLN A 26 12.98 53.02 -16.19
C GLN A 26 12.91 52.60 -14.70
N ASN A 27 13.97 52.92 -13.96
CA ASN A 27 14.08 52.75 -12.49
C ASN A 27 13.89 51.31 -11.98
N TYR A 28 14.23 50.30 -12.79
CA TYR A 28 13.99 48.91 -12.43
C TYR A 28 14.94 48.37 -11.35
N GLU A 29 16.10 49.00 -11.15
CA GLU A 29 17.15 48.56 -10.22
C GLU A 29 16.73 48.69 -8.74
N GLU A 30 15.91 49.68 -8.42
CA GLU A 30 15.42 49.94 -7.06
C GLU A 30 14.29 48.98 -6.65
N TYR A 31 13.67 48.27 -7.61
CA TYR A 31 12.53 47.42 -7.34
C TYR A 31 12.90 46.08 -6.69
N ASN A 32 12.10 45.71 -5.69
CA ASN A 32 12.08 44.36 -5.15
C ASN A 32 11.54 43.38 -6.19
N LYS A 33 11.97 42.10 -6.15
CA LYS A 33 11.54 41.08 -7.14
C LYS A 33 10.02 41.06 -7.45
N PRO A 34 9.11 41.02 -6.45
CA PRO A 34 7.68 41.01 -6.74
C PRO A 34 7.17 42.33 -7.35
N GLU A 35 7.80 43.44 -6.98
CA GLU A 35 7.46 44.78 -7.48
C GLU A 35 7.95 44.97 -8.91
N LEU A 36 9.16 44.51 -9.22
CA LEU A 36 9.72 44.45 -10.57
C LEU A 36 8.83 43.63 -11.50
N ALA A 37 8.35 42.46 -11.04
CA ALA A 37 7.43 41.64 -11.83
C ALA A 37 6.09 42.34 -12.08
N ALA A 38 5.55 43.10 -11.12
CA ALA A 38 4.31 43.84 -11.27
C ALA A 38 4.46 45.09 -12.14
N ALA A 39 5.58 45.81 -12.01
CA ALA A 39 5.92 46.96 -12.84
C ALA A 39 6.12 46.54 -14.31
N LEU A 40 6.86 45.46 -14.53
CA LEU A 40 7.09 44.88 -15.85
C LEU A 40 5.81 44.34 -16.49
N ASP A 41 4.91 43.71 -15.71
CA ASP A 41 3.59 43.28 -16.20
C ASP A 41 2.74 44.45 -16.71
N ARG A 42 2.73 45.58 -15.97
CA ARG A 42 2.03 46.80 -16.39
C ARG A 42 2.66 47.40 -17.64
N HIS A 43 4.00 47.48 -17.67
CA HIS A 43 4.73 48.03 -18.80
C HIS A 43 4.48 47.25 -20.10
N LEU A 44 4.53 45.91 -20.04
CA LEU A 44 4.28 45.03 -21.19
C LEU A 44 2.82 45.06 -21.68
N GLN A 45 1.86 45.33 -20.79
CA GLN A 45 0.45 45.51 -21.17
C GLN A 45 0.22 46.86 -21.84
N THR A 46 0.77 47.94 -21.28
CA THR A 46 0.65 49.28 -21.87
C THR A 46 1.31 49.35 -23.25
N ASN A 47 2.45 48.67 -23.42
CA ASN A 47 3.23 48.67 -24.66
C ASN A 47 3.05 47.38 -25.50
N GLN A 48 1.87 46.75 -25.43
CA GLN A 48 1.61 45.48 -26.10
C GLN A 48 1.84 45.56 -27.62
N SER A 49 1.43 46.64 -28.27
CA SER A 49 1.57 46.79 -29.73
C SER A 49 3.03 46.80 -30.22
N ILE A 50 3.97 47.17 -29.35
CA ILE A 50 5.40 47.29 -29.66
C ILE A 50 6.09 45.94 -29.44
N PHE A 51 5.80 45.29 -28.31
CA PHE A 51 6.54 44.12 -27.85
C PHE A 51 5.90 42.77 -28.17
N GLN A 52 4.68 42.74 -28.71
CA GLN A 52 3.98 41.49 -29.06
C GLN A 52 4.74 40.62 -30.07
N ASN A 53 5.55 41.24 -30.94
CA ASN A 53 6.31 40.56 -31.98
C ASN A 53 7.71 40.10 -31.51
N ASP A 54 8.12 40.43 -30.27
CA ASP A 54 9.40 39.96 -29.74
C ASP A 54 9.31 38.48 -29.34
N GLY A 55 10.16 37.65 -29.95
CA GLY A 55 10.26 36.22 -29.67
C GLY A 55 10.62 35.89 -28.22
N ARG A 56 11.30 36.81 -27.50
CA ARG A 56 11.64 36.62 -26.07
C ARG A 56 10.41 36.68 -25.16
N LEU A 57 9.41 37.48 -25.56
CA LEU A 57 8.18 37.74 -24.82
C LEU A 57 6.99 36.90 -25.33
N ALA A 58 7.20 36.07 -26.36
CA ALA A 58 6.16 35.23 -26.95
C ALA A 58 5.46 34.34 -25.91
N GLU A 59 6.20 33.78 -24.95
CA GLU A 59 5.64 32.94 -23.90
C GLU A 59 4.79 33.74 -22.88
N TYR A 60 5.16 35.00 -22.63
CA TYR A 60 4.38 35.93 -21.80
C TYR A 60 3.06 36.28 -22.50
N TYR A 61 3.11 36.73 -23.76
CA TYR A 61 1.90 37.09 -24.52
C TYR A 61 1.00 35.89 -24.85
N ARG A 62 1.58 34.69 -25.01
CA ARG A 62 0.81 33.44 -25.12
C ARG A 62 0.00 33.16 -23.85
N ARG A 63 0.53 33.47 -22.67
CA ARG A 63 -0.17 33.28 -21.38
C ARG A 63 -1.15 34.39 -21.08
N LEU A 64 -0.86 35.62 -21.52
CA LEU A 64 -1.77 36.75 -21.42
C LEU A 64 -3.03 36.52 -22.26
N SER A 65 -2.88 35.99 -23.48
CA SER A 65 -3.99 35.64 -24.37
C SER A 65 -4.76 34.37 -23.97
N GLN A 66 -4.16 33.51 -23.14
CA GLN A 66 -4.87 32.39 -22.54
C GLN A 66 -5.77 32.90 -21.40
N SER A 67 -7.05 33.06 -21.72
CA SER A 67 -8.11 33.31 -20.74
C SER A 67 -7.97 32.34 -19.55
N PRO A 68 -8.12 32.82 -18.30
CA PRO A 68 -7.93 31.98 -17.12
C PRO A 68 -8.89 30.79 -17.19
N ARG A 69 -8.34 29.61 -17.49
CA ARG A 69 -9.08 28.35 -17.34
C ARG A 69 -9.37 28.19 -15.86
N ILE A 70 -10.57 28.59 -15.46
CA ILE A 70 -11.24 28.15 -14.24
C ILE A 70 -11.44 26.64 -14.42
N VAL A 71 -10.44 25.85 -14.03
CA VAL A 71 -10.55 24.38 -14.01
C VAL A 71 -11.16 24.00 -12.67
N SER A 72 -12.49 23.92 -12.66
CA SER A 72 -13.24 23.17 -11.65
C SER A 72 -12.92 21.67 -11.80
N PRO A 73 -12.49 20.96 -10.74
CA PRO A 73 -12.16 19.55 -10.84
C PRO A 73 -13.44 18.72 -10.76
N ILE A 74 -14.08 18.47 -11.90
CA ILE A 74 -15.15 17.47 -12.01
C ILE A 74 -14.66 16.36 -12.95
N LYS A 75 -14.24 15.28 -12.30
CA LYS A 75 -14.41 13.86 -12.66
C LYS A 75 -14.83 13.62 -14.13
N ARG A 76 -13.84 13.33 -14.99
CA ARG A 76 -14.10 12.90 -16.37
C ARG A 76 -14.24 11.38 -16.39
N GLU A 77 -15.49 10.92 -16.32
CA GLU A 77 -15.86 9.55 -16.64
C GLU A 77 -15.69 9.28 -18.14
N SER A 78 -15.27 8.05 -18.42
CA SER A 78 -15.03 7.48 -19.75
C SER A 78 -16.33 7.34 -20.54
N ARG A 79 -16.43 8.03 -21.68
CA ARG A 79 -17.45 7.75 -22.70
C ARG A 79 -16.82 6.97 -23.84
N VAL A 80 -17.23 5.71 -23.95
CA VAL A 80 -17.13 4.86 -25.13
C VAL A 80 -17.99 5.49 -26.23
N GLU A 81 -17.45 5.69 -27.42
CA GLU A 81 -18.27 5.79 -28.64
C GLU A 81 -17.49 5.35 -29.87
N ALA A 82 -18.25 4.78 -30.80
CA ALA A 82 -17.85 3.84 -31.82
C ALA A 82 -17.06 4.44 -33.00
N THR A 83 -16.30 3.54 -33.62
CA THR A 83 -15.70 3.57 -34.97
C THR A 83 -16.72 3.95 -36.07
N PRO A 84 -16.27 4.51 -37.24
CA PRO A 84 -15.64 3.68 -38.28
C PRO A 84 -14.44 4.27 -39.06
N SER A 85 -13.60 3.33 -39.54
CA SER A 85 -12.66 3.26 -40.68
C SER A 85 -12.53 4.46 -41.63
N LYS A 86 -11.38 4.79 -42.26
CA LYS A 86 -10.34 3.95 -42.89
C LYS A 86 -9.16 4.85 -43.38
N VAL A 87 -8.01 4.21 -43.64
CA VAL A 87 -6.88 4.61 -44.54
C VAL A 87 -5.59 5.17 -43.88
N GLU A 88 -4.57 4.30 -43.89
CA GLU A 88 -3.10 4.44 -43.70
C GLU A 88 -2.39 5.39 -44.71
N PRO A 89 -1.04 5.55 -44.75
CA PRO A 89 0.03 5.25 -43.76
C PRO A 89 1.10 6.39 -43.63
N LEU A 90 2.03 6.30 -42.65
CA LEU A 90 3.51 6.38 -42.83
C LEU A 90 4.31 6.57 -41.52
N ARG A 91 5.20 5.60 -41.28
CA ARG A 91 6.58 5.65 -40.70
C ARG A 91 6.85 6.41 -39.38
N SER A 92 7.39 5.68 -38.40
CA SER A 92 8.84 5.75 -38.05
C SER A 92 9.21 4.93 -36.79
N ALA A 93 10.23 4.09 -36.98
CA ALA A 93 11.06 3.32 -36.06
C ALA A 93 11.26 3.83 -34.60
N ARG A 94 11.35 2.90 -33.63
CA ARG A 94 12.64 2.38 -33.11
C ARG A 94 12.42 1.21 -32.13
N ARG A 95 13.04 0.06 -32.43
CA ARG A 95 13.07 -1.19 -31.65
C ARG A 95 14.44 -1.29 -31.00
N GLY A 96 14.51 -1.45 -29.68
CA GLY A 96 15.75 -1.73 -28.95
C GLY A 96 15.67 -3.09 -28.28
N LYS A 97 16.26 -4.12 -28.91
CA LYS A 97 16.59 -5.41 -28.29
C LYS A 97 18.07 -5.38 -27.94
N VAL A 98 18.42 -5.67 -26.69
CA VAL A 98 19.80 -5.94 -26.25
C VAL A 98 20.10 -7.42 -26.46
N LYS A 99 21.22 -7.66 -27.14
CA LYS A 99 21.78 -8.96 -27.54
C LYS A 99 22.91 -9.29 -26.55
N ALA A 100 22.82 -10.43 -25.86
CA ALA A 100 23.92 -10.99 -25.10
C ALA A 100 24.92 -11.65 -26.06
N ARG A 101 26.19 -11.28 -25.92
CA ARG A 101 27.36 -11.75 -26.65
C ARG A 101 28.08 -12.75 -25.74
N GLY A 102 28.37 -13.94 -26.26
CA GLY A 102 29.15 -14.96 -25.56
C GLY A 102 30.64 -14.64 -25.56
N GLU A 103 31.34 -15.25 -24.60
CA GLU A 103 32.78 -15.41 -24.58
C GLU A 103 33.09 -16.91 -24.42
N ARG A 104 34.06 -17.35 -25.21
CA ARG A 104 34.54 -18.72 -25.44
C ARG A 104 35.76 -18.92 -24.55
N ALA A 105 35.94 -20.12 -24.01
CA ALA A 105 37.26 -20.67 -23.71
C ALA A 105 37.24 -22.19 -24.00
N GLU A 106 38.31 -22.64 -24.63
CA GLU A 106 38.65 -23.98 -25.16
C GLU A 106 38.79 -25.01 -24.00
N THR A 107 38.86 -26.34 -24.16
CA THR A 107 39.79 -27.14 -24.99
C THR A 107 39.39 -28.64 -24.96
N GLU A 108 39.49 -29.28 -26.14
CA GLU A 108 39.86 -30.67 -26.51
C GLU A 108 39.37 -31.93 -25.76
N GLN A 109 38.78 -32.88 -26.51
CA GLN A 109 39.36 -34.16 -26.98
C GLN A 109 38.20 -34.99 -27.58
N SER A 110 38.25 -35.34 -28.89
CA SER A 110 38.69 -36.66 -29.43
C SER A 110 37.83 -37.82 -28.87
N ASP A 111 37.22 -38.71 -29.63
CA ASP A 111 37.55 -39.20 -30.96
C ASP A 111 36.39 -40.10 -31.47
N GLU A 112 36.36 -40.28 -32.79
CA GLU A 112 36.08 -41.55 -33.49
C GLU A 112 34.70 -42.25 -33.33
N SER A 113 33.91 -42.15 -34.41
CA SER A 113 33.40 -43.29 -35.19
C SER A 113 32.23 -44.13 -34.62
N GLU A 114 31.32 -44.70 -35.40
CA GLU A 114 31.15 -44.85 -36.84
C GLU A 114 29.67 -45.21 -37.09
N GLU A 115 29.20 -44.82 -38.26
CA GLU A 115 27.95 -45.12 -38.96
C GLU A 115 27.82 -46.65 -39.31
N PRO A 116 26.87 -47.16 -40.14
CA PRO A 116 25.60 -46.64 -40.67
C PRO A 116 24.47 -47.72 -40.86
N SER A 117 23.38 -47.30 -41.52
CA SER A 117 22.54 -48.08 -42.50
C SER A 117 21.35 -48.91 -41.96
N GLN A 118 20.09 -48.46 -42.10
CA GLN A 118 19.16 -48.62 -43.25
C GLN A 118 18.57 -50.04 -43.43
N PRO A 119 17.46 -50.28 -44.17
CA PRO A 119 16.15 -49.59 -44.25
C PRO A 119 14.96 -50.61 -44.34
N THR A 120 13.76 -50.15 -44.77
CA THR A 120 12.64 -50.92 -45.40
C THR A 120 11.83 -51.90 -44.54
N ALA A 121 10.54 -52.21 -44.73
CA ALA A 121 9.40 -51.70 -45.51
C ALA A 121 8.14 -52.55 -45.13
N GLN A 122 6.94 -52.08 -45.50
CA GLN A 122 5.75 -52.89 -45.92
C GLN A 122 4.93 -53.67 -44.86
N THR A 123 3.73 -53.19 -44.46
CA THR A 123 2.33 -53.36 -45.00
C THR A 123 1.46 -54.33 -44.18
N PRO A 124 0.11 -54.23 -44.22
CA PRO A 124 -0.78 -54.48 -43.08
C PRO A 124 -1.45 -55.86 -43.13
N GLY A 125 -1.57 -56.50 -41.96
CA GLY A 125 -2.27 -57.77 -41.80
C GLY A 125 -3.49 -57.61 -40.88
N ARG A 126 -4.68 -57.62 -41.48
CA ARG A 126 -5.98 -57.69 -40.79
C ARG A 126 -6.27 -59.13 -40.40
N SER A 127 -6.52 -59.43 -39.12
CA SER A 127 -7.13 -60.67 -38.60
C SER A 127 -6.89 -60.69 -37.08
N LEU A 128 -7.79 -60.98 -36.15
CA LEU A 128 -9.17 -61.45 -36.08
C LEU A 128 -9.65 -61.03 -34.67
N MET A 129 -10.95 -60.84 -34.46
CA MET A 129 -11.50 -60.71 -33.10
C MET A 129 -11.09 -61.92 -32.27
N SER A 130 -10.19 -61.71 -31.31
CA SER A 130 -9.98 -62.61 -30.18
C SER A 130 -10.52 -61.88 -28.95
N VAL A 131 -11.75 -62.25 -28.56
CA VAL A 131 -12.27 -61.97 -27.23
C VAL A 131 -11.43 -62.79 -26.26
N ARG A 132 -10.31 -62.21 -25.82
CA ARG A 132 -9.60 -62.66 -24.62
C ARG A 132 -10.15 -61.84 -23.44
N PRO A 133 -10.51 -62.49 -22.31
CA PRO A 133 -10.84 -61.76 -21.09
C PRO A 133 -9.64 -60.86 -20.72
N PRO A 134 -9.86 -59.62 -20.24
CA PRO A 134 -8.75 -58.77 -19.87
C PRO A 134 -7.96 -59.46 -18.76
N LEU A 135 -6.71 -59.81 -19.08
CA LEU A 135 -5.72 -60.17 -18.07
C LEU A 135 -5.68 -59.03 -17.04
N PRO A 136 -5.54 -59.33 -15.74
CA PRO A 136 -5.53 -58.31 -14.71
C PRO A 136 -4.45 -57.29 -15.06
N PRO A 137 -4.74 -55.98 -14.95
CA PRO A 137 -3.77 -54.96 -15.33
C PRO A 137 -2.49 -55.19 -14.56
N SER A 138 -1.38 -55.37 -15.28
CA SER A 138 -0.05 -55.41 -14.69
C SER A 138 0.10 -54.21 -13.76
N PRO A 139 0.71 -54.36 -12.57
CA PRO A 139 0.82 -53.28 -11.58
C PRO A 139 1.41 -51.99 -12.17
N ALA A 140 2.25 -52.09 -13.20
CA ALA A 140 2.80 -50.95 -13.93
C ALA A 140 1.76 -50.08 -14.67
N VAL A 141 0.64 -50.69 -15.12
CA VAL A 141 -0.45 -49.98 -15.81
C VAL A 141 -1.33 -49.23 -14.80
N VAL A 142 -1.50 -49.80 -13.60
CA VAL A 142 -2.22 -49.13 -12.50
C VAL A 142 -1.38 -47.97 -11.95
N THR A 143 -0.06 -48.14 -11.83
CA THR A 143 0.82 -47.04 -11.40
C THR A 143 0.90 -45.93 -12.44
N ASP A 144 0.97 -46.22 -13.74
CA ASP A 144 0.93 -45.19 -14.79
C ASP A 144 -0.43 -44.47 -14.84
N ALA A 145 -1.54 -45.19 -14.60
CA ALA A 145 -2.86 -44.56 -14.46
C ALA A 145 -2.93 -43.64 -13.23
N ILE A 146 -2.39 -44.07 -12.08
CA ILE A 146 -2.33 -43.27 -10.86
C ILE A 146 -1.39 -42.08 -11.04
N ASP A 147 -0.24 -42.24 -11.68
CA ASP A 147 0.72 -41.16 -11.93
C ASP A 147 0.14 -40.12 -12.89
N ARG A 148 -0.59 -40.54 -13.93
CA ARG A 148 -1.31 -39.62 -14.81
C ARG A 148 -2.43 -38.88 -14.07
N GLN A 149 -3.13 -39.56 -13.18
CA GLN A 149 -4.22 -38.97 -12.40
C GLN A 149 -3.69 -38.03 -11.31
N ALA A 150 -2.58 -38.38 -10.66
CA ALA A 150 -1.84 -37.54 -9.72
C ALA A 150 -1.22 -36.33 -10.43
N ALA A 151 -0.65 -36.51 -11.62
CA ALA A 151 -0.13 -35.40 -12.43
C ALA A 151 -1.26 -34.45 -12.88
N ALA A 152 -2.43 -34.99 -13.27
CA ALA A 152 -3.60 -34.18 -13.60
C ALA A 152 -4.12 -33.43 -12.37
N TRP A 153 -4.17 -34.08 -11.20
CA TRP A 153 -4.60 -33.45 -9.96
C TRP A 153 -3.64 -32.35 -9.50
N ASN A 154 -2.34 -32.62 -9.54
CA ASN A 154 -1.30 -31.64 -9.23
C ASN A 154 -1.36 -30.43 -10.15
N ARG A 155 -1.65 -30.63 -11.45
CA ARG A 155 -1.90 -29.52 -12.39
C ARG A 155 -3.15 -28.74 -12.03
N THR A 156 -4.27 -29.38 -11.71
CA THR A 156 -5.49 -28.67 -11.30
C THR A 156 -5.33 -27.91 -10.00
N ILE A 157 -4.57 -28.46 -9.03
CA ILE A 157 -4.27 -27.79 -7.77
C ILE A 157 -3.33 -26.60 -8.02
N SER A 158 -2.30 -26.77 -8.85
CA SER A 158 -1.36 -25.69 -9.21
C SER A 158 -2.05 -24.57 -10.02
N ASP A 159 -2.94 -24.93 -10.95
CA ASP A 159 -3.73 -23.99 -11.75
C ASP A 159 -4.78 -23.28 -10.89
N ALA A 160 -5.44 -23.98 -9.95
CA ALA A 160 -6.36 -23.38 -8.99
C ALA A 160 -5.62 -22.49 -7.98
N TRP A 161 -4.43 -22.88 -7.53
CA TRP A 161 -3.59 -22.10 -6.62
C TRP A 161 -3.06 -20.81 -7.27
N SER A 162 -2.64 -20.89 -8.54
CA SER A 162 -2.23 -19.71 -9.32
C SER A 162 -3.42 -18.84 -9.72
N ARG A 163 -4.58 -19.41 -10.07
CA ARG A 163 -5.84 -18.64 -10.28
C ARG A 163 -6.39 -18.01 -9.02
N SER A 164 -6.18 -18.62 -7.85
CA SER A 164 -6.70 -18.14 -6.57
C SER A 164 -6.02 -16.83 -6.13
N GLY A 165 -4.99 -16.35 -6.85
CA GLY A 165 -4.30 -15.09 -6.54
C GLY A 165 -3.69 -15.09 -5.14
N ILE A 166 -3.50 -16.26 -4.52
CA ILE A 166 -2.98 -16.38 -3.15
C ILE A 166 -1.60 -15.73 -3.07
N GLN A 167 -0.83 -15.76 -4.16
CA GLN A 167 0.46 -15.10 -4.26
C GLN A 167 0.34 -13.57 -4.29
N GLU A 168 -0.54 -13.00 -5.11
CA GLU A 168 -0.90 -11.57 -5.07
C GLU A 168 -1.44 -11.15 -3.70
N HIS A 169 -2.31 -11.95 -3.07
CA HIS A 169 -2.84 -11.70 -1.73
C HIS A 169 -1.72 -11.77 -0.67
N THR A 170 -0.76 -12.68 -0.80
CA THR A 170 0.38 -12.79 0.13
C THR A 170 1.32 -11.60 -0.01
N HIS A 171 1.64 -11.17 -1.24
CA HIS A 171 2.45 -9.98 -1.47
C HIS A 171 1.73 -8.70 -1.03
N SER A 172 0.42 -8.63 -1.23
CA SER A 172 -0.41 -7.51 -0.75
C SER A 172 -0.43 -7.46 0.77
N VAL A 173 -0.68 -8.58 1.45
CA VAL A 173 -0.65 -8.70 2.92
C VAL A 173 0.75 -8.40 3.46
N ARG A 174 1.82 -8.86 2.81
CA ARG A 174 3.18 -8.51 3.21
C ARG A 174 3.44 -7.01 3.07
N SER A 175 2.99 -6.40 1.97
CA SER A 175 3.16 -4.96 1.75
C SER A 175 2.34 -4.12 2.74
N THR A 176 1.12 -4.54 3.08
CA THR A 176 0.29 -3.88 4.08
C THR A 176 0.86 -4.09 5.47
N LEU A 177 1.21 -5.31 5.88
CA LEU A 177 1.87 -5.61 7.15
C LEU A 177 3.24 -4.93 7.30
N SER A 178 3.95 -4.66 6.20
CA SER A 178 5.21 -3.90 6.23
C SER A 178 5.01 -2.39 6.40
N SER A 179 3.76 -1.91 6.42
CA SER A 179 3.46 -0.53 6.78
C SER A 179 3.51 -0.35 8.29
N MET A 180 4.15 0.71 8.75
CA MET A 180 4.17 1.09 10.17
C MET A 180 2.76 1.18 10.76
N LYS A 181 1.83 1.76 10.01
CA LYS A 181 0.42 1.88 10.41
C LYS A 181 -0.24 0.51 10.59
N ALA A 182 0.11 -0.48 9.77
CA ALA A 182 -0.43 -1.82 9.91
C ALA A 182 0.10 -2.54 11.16
N VAL A 183 1.40 -2.40 11.45
CA VAL A 183 2.00 -2.96 12.68
C VAL A 183 1.31 -2.37 13.92
N GLU A 184 1.10 -1.04 13.94
CA GLU A 184 0.39 -0.37 15.03
C GLU A 184 -1.06 -0.87 15.17
N THR A 185 -1.79 -1.00 14.06
CA THR A 185 -3.15 -1.56 14.09
C THR A 185 -3.19 -3.02 14.54
N LEU A 186 -2.16 -3.81 14.22
CA LEU A 186 -2.05 -5.21 14.65
C LEU A 186 -1.83 -5.30 16.16
N VAL A 187 -0.97 -4.44 16.73
CA VAL A 187 -0.75 -4.38 18.18
C VAL A 187 -2.04 -4.01 18.90
N VAL A 188 -2.74 -2.97 18.44
CA VAL A 188 -4.05 -2.56 18.99
C VAL A 188 -5.10 -3.67 18.81
N ALA A 189 -5.13 -4.35 17.66
CA ALA A 189 -6.04 -5.47 17.42
C ALA A 189 -5.73 -6.67 18.32
N LEU A 190 -4.47 -6.95 18.61
CA LEU A 190 -4.08 -8.00 19.55
C LEU A 190 -4.55 -7.67 20.96
N GLU A 191 -4.32 -6.44 21.43
CA GLU A 191 -4.85 -5.97 22.71
C GLU A 191 -6.37 -6.12 22.78
N TYR A 192 -7.08 -5.74 21.72
CA TYR A 192 -8.53 -5.92 21.60
C TYR A 192 -8.96 -7.38 21.70
N VAL A 193 -8.31 -8.29 20.97
CA VAL A 193 -8.62 -9.72 20.98
C VAL A 193 -8.39 -10.32 22.37
N CYS A 194 -7.29 -9.94 23.04
CA CYS A 194 -7.00 -10.36 24.40
C CYS A 194 -8.07 -9.84 25.39
N LEU A 195 -8.47 -8.57 25.27
CA LEU A 195 -9.54 -7.98 26.06
C LEU A 195 -10.87 -8.71 25.86
N VAL A 196 -11.28 -8.94 24.61
CA VAL A 196 -12.54 -9.62 24.28
C VAL A 196 -12.54 -11.07 24.76
N ARG A 197 -11.41 -11.77 24.67
CA ARG A 197 -11.29 -13.14 25.21
C ARG A 197 -11.42 -13.19 26.72
N GLU A 198 -10.89 -12.20 27.43
CA GLU A 198 -11.01 -12.11 28.89
C GLU A 198 -12.42 -11.69 29.32
N LEU A 199 -13.10 -10.84 28.54
CA LEU A 199 -14.46 -10.38 28.80
C LEU A 199 -15.54 -11.44 28.49
N MET A 200 -15.27 -12.37 27.57
CA MET A 200 -16.19 -13.45 27.21
C MET A 200 -15.64 -14.82 27.63
N PRO A 201 -15.72 -15.16 28.94
CA PRO A 201 -15.31 -16.48 29.40
C PRO A 201 -16.21 -17.57 28.80
N LEU A 202 -15.59 -18.67 28.37
CA LEU A 202 -16.30 -19.84 27.85
C LEU A 202 -16.98 -20.56 29.02
N ARG A 203 -18.31 -20.54 29.06
CA ARG A 203 -19.11 -21.24 30.08
C ARG A 203 -19.47 -22.65 29.61
N PHE A 204 -19.48 -23.58 30.56
CA PHE A 204 -19.91 -24.95 30.35
C PHE A 204 -21.45 -25.00 30.32
N LEU A 205 -22.04 -25.56 29.26
CA LEU A 205 -23.50 -25.70 29.14
C LEU A 205 -23.95 -27.15 29.25
N VAL A 206 -23.41 -28.04 28.41
CA VAL A 206 -23.83 -29.44 28.32
C VAL A 206 -22.63 -30.32 27.98
N THR A 207 -22.52 -31.46 28.68
CA THR A 207 -21.69 -32.59 28.23
C THR A 207 -22.52 -33.44 27.29
N VAL A 208 -22.02 -33.68 26.08
CA VAL A 208 -22.63 -34.68 25.19
C VAL A 208 -22.18 -36.04 25.70
N PRO A 209 -23.10 -36.94 26.08
CA PRO A 209 -22.74 -38.27 26.57
C PRO A 209 -22.10 -39.09 25.45
N ALA A 210 -21.13 -39.92 25.82
CA ALA A 210 -20.44 -40.81 24.90
C ALA A 210 -21.44 -41.73 24.22
N VAL A 211 -21.44 -41.70 22.89
CA VAL A 211 -22.17 -42.66 22.08
C VAL A 211 -21.21 -43.81 21.78
N GLU A 212 -21.31 -44.91 22.54
CA GLU A 212 -20.49 -46.13 22.34
C GLU A 212 -20.59 -46.66 20.89
N ALA A 213 -21.73 -46.45 20.23
CA ALA A 213 -21.94 -46.86 18.83
C ALA A 213 -21.02 -46.16 17.82
N ILE A 214 -20.43 -45.01 18.15
CA ILE A 214 -19.57 -44.21 17.25
C ILE A 214 -18.14 -44.10 17.82
N HIS A 215 -17.83 -44.73 18.95
CA HIS A 215 -16.53 -44.59 19.65
C HIS A 215 -16.14 -43.11 19.88
N THR A 216 -17.11 -42.24 20.13
CA THR A 216 -16.84 -40.82 20.43
C THR A 216 -16.72 -40.63 21.94
N PRO A 217 -15.60 -40.06 22.44
CA PRO A 217 -15.44 -39.79 23.87
C PRO A 217 -16.37 -38.69 24.35
N ASP A 218 -16.62 -38.64 25.67
CA ASP A 218 -17.33 -37.53 26.32
C ASP A 218 -16.62 -36.21 26.01
N PHE A 219 -17.32 -35.26 25.39
CA PHE A 219 -16.81 -33.91 25.19
C PHE A 219 -17.77 -32.85 25.73
N ALA A 220 -17.20 -31.92 26.50
CA ALA A 220 -17.89 -30.78 27.05
C ALA A 220 -17.98 -29.66 26.00
N ILE A 221 -19.19 -29.27 25.62
CA ILE A 221 -19.39 -28.12 24.75
C ILE A 221 -19.35 -26.86 25.62
N LYS A 222 -18.32 -26.05 25.41
CA LYS A 222 -18.18 -24.72 26.03
C LYS A 222 -18.57 -23.66 25.00
N LEU A 223 -19.51 -22.80 25.36
CA LEU A 223 -19.93 -21.68 24.51
C LEU A 223 -19.61 -20.36 25.21
N PRO A 224 -19.27 -19.31 24.44
CA PRO A 224 -19.14 -17.98 25.01
C PRO A 224 -20.49 -17.51 25.54
N ASP A 225 -20.49 -16.93 26.74
CA ASP A 225 -21.71 -16.36 27.33
C ASP A 225 -22.08 -15.05 26.62
N LEU A 226 -23.05 -15.10 25.71
CA LEU A 226 -23.48 -13.94 24.94
C LEU A 226 -24.34 -12.97 25.75
N PHE A 227 -24.88 -13.38 26.90
CA PHE A 227 -25.68 -12.48 27.75
C PHE A 227 -24.83 -11.41 28.42
N ILE A 228 -23.51 -11.63 28.54
CA ILE A 228 -22.58 -10.62 29.05
C ILE A 228 -22.56 -9.35 28.19
N LEU A 229 -22.89 -9.45 26.89
CA LEU A 229 -22.95 -8.28 26.00
C LEU A 229 -24.09 -7.32 26.36
N VAL A 230 -25.07 -7.76 27.15
CA VAL A 230 -26.14 -6.87 27.64
C VAL A 230 -25.72 -6.18 28.94
N ASP A 231 -24.76 -6.76 29.68
CA ASP A 231 -24.31 -6.25 30.96
C ASP A 231 -23.33 -5.08 30.79
N GLY A 232 -23.46 -4.07 31.66
CA GLY A 232 -22.52 -2.96 31.76
C GLY A 232 -21.11 -3.42 32.16
N ALA A 233 -21.00 -4.58 32.80
CA ALA A 233 -19.71 -5.20 33.14
C ALA A 233 -18.85 -5.53 31.91
N PHE A 234 -19.46 -5.78 30.74
CA PHE A 234 -18.76 -5.95 29.47
C PHE A 234 -18.37 -4.61 28.84
N TRP A 235 -19.32 -3.67 28.81
CA TRP A 235 -19.12 -2.40 28.12
C TRP A 235 -18.18 -1.46 28.86
N ALA A 236 -18.13 -1.46 30.19
CA ALA A 236 -17.30 -0.52 30.93
C ALA A 236 -15.79 -0.73 30.73
N PRO A 237 -15.22 -1.96 30.82
CA PRO A 237 -13.82 -2.21 30.45
C PRO A 237 -13.57 -1.98 28.96
N LEU A 238 -14.52 -2.36 28.09
CA LEU A 238 -14.39 -2.19 26.64
C LEU A 238 -14.32 -0.72 26.22
N SER A 239 -15.24 0.11 26.71
CA SER A 239 -15.29 1.53 26.41
C SER A 239 -14.10 2.26 27.01
N LEU A 240 -13.63 1.85 28.19
CA LEU A 240 -12.40 2.37 28.79
C LEU A 240 -11.21 2.11 27.86
N TRP A 241 -11.03 0.87 27.40
CA TRP A 241 -9.94 0.53 26.48
C TRP A 241 -10.04 1.28 25.15
N VAL A 242 -11.24 1.39 24.56
CA VAL A 242 -11.43 2.18 23.33
C VAL A 242 -11.07 3.65 23.56
N LEU A 243 -11.44 4.21 24.71
CA LEU A 243 -11.13 5.59 25.06
C LEU A 243 -9.62 5.81 25.21
N THR A 244 -8.92 4.93 25.94
CA THR A 244 -7.50 5.10 26.29
C THR A 244 -6.54 4.66 25.21
N SER A 245 -6.85 3.59 24.47
CA SER A 245 -5.96 2.99 23.47
C SER A 245 -6.23 3.47 22.04
N VAL A 246 -7.42 4.03 21.77
CA VAL A 246 -7.83 4.45 20.41
C VAL A 246 -8.22 5.92 20.38
N LEU A 247 -9.31 6.32 21.04
CA LEU A 247 -9.89 7.66 20.86
C LEU A 247 -8.96 8.78 21.35
N LEU A 248 -8.49 8.73 22.59
CA LEU A 248 -7.63 9.78 23.14
C LEU A 248 -6.28 9.87 22.41
N PRO A 249 -5.56 8.77 22.13
CA PRO A 249 -4.34 8.82 21.32
C PRO A 249 -4.57 9.35 19.90
N LEU A 250 -5.68 8.98 19.24
CA LEU A 250 -6.02 9.51 17.91
C LEU A 250 -6.34 11.01 17.95
N MET A 251 -7.03 11.48 18.99
CA MET A 251 -7.28 12.91 19.18
C MET A 251 -5.96 13.68 19.30
N VAL A 252 -5.01 13.19 20.10
CA VAL A 252 -3.68 13.79 20.19
C VAL A 252 -2.95 13.73 18.84
N ALA A 253 -2.99 12.59 18.15
CA ALA A 253 -2.37 12.43 16.84
C ALA A 253 -2.96 13.30 15.73
N TYR A 254 -4.22 13.71 15.87
CA TYR A 254 -4.91 14.61 14.96
C TYR A 254 -4.43 16.07 15.15
N PHE A 255 -4.34 16.52 16.40
CA PHE A 255 -3.98 17.91 16.71
C PHE A 255 -2.46 18.15 16.71
N PHE A 256 -1.66 17.19 17.18
CA PHE A 256 -0.21 17.32 17.30
C PHE A 256 0.49 16.57 16.17
N ASN A 257 1.12 17.30 15.25
CA ASN A 257 1.87 16.75 14.11
C ASN A 257 3.38 16.95 14.32
N LEU A 258 4.01 16.08 15.08
CA LEU A 258 5.44 16.08 15.39
C LEU A 258 6.29 15.56 14.21
N SER A 259 5.85 14.51 13.52
CA SER A 259 6.61 13.94 12.39
C SER A 259 6.72 14.87 11.18
N GLN A 260 5.75 15.78 10.98
CA GLN A 260 5.79 16.78 9.91
C GLN A 260 6.79 17.89 10.18
N GLN A 261 6.97 18.28 11.45
CA GLN A 261 7.92 19.32 11.85
C GLN A 261 9.37 18.85 11.64
N ALA A 262 9.65 17.56 11.84
CA ALA A 262 10.99 16.98 11.71
C ALA A 262 11.51 16.89 10.26
N GLY A 263 10.61 16.88 9.27
CA GLY A 263 10.93 16.82 7.83
C GLY A 263 11.14 18.19 7.16
N ASN A 264 10.75 19.30 7.81
CA ASN A 264 10.84 20.64 7.27
C ASN A 264 12.19 21.32 7.58
N GLY A 265 13.30 20.66 7.24
CA GLY A 265 14.60 21.32 7.20
C GLY A 265 14.65 22.41 6.11
N PRO A 266 15.57 23.41 6.21
CA PRO A 266 15.63 24.57 5.31
C PRO A 266 16.08 24.25 3.87
N ALA A 267 16.07 22.98 3.45
CA ALA A 267 16.55 22.55 2.14
C ALA A 267 15.40 22.52 1.12
N HIS A 268 15.41 23.52 0.23
CA HIS A 268 14.90 23.53 -1.15
C HIS A 268 14.16 22.25 -1.64
N SER A 269 12.96 21.97 -1.11
CA SER A 269 12.16 20.84 -1.58
C SER A 269 11.40 21.24 -2.86
N THR A 270 11.84 20.67 -3.97
CA THR A 270 11.18 20.77 -5.26
C THR A 270 9.77 20.15 -5.19
N ARG A 271 8.79 20.85 -5.74
CA ARG A 271 7.33 20.58 -5.71
C ARG A 271 6.88 19.17 -6.19
N ARG A 272 7.79 18.29 -6.59
CA ARG A 272 7.49 16.99 -7.20
C ARG A 272 7.55 15.78 -6.27
N ALA A 273 8.04 15.92 -5.05
CA ALA A 273 8.17 14.79 -4.12
C ALA A 273 7.62 15.13 -2.73
N ARG A 274 6.37 15.60 -2.66
CA ARG A 274 5.68 15.69 -1.36
C ARG A 274 5.11 14.30 -1.06
N PRO A 275 5.66 13.53 -0.10
CA PRO A 275 5.04 12.28 0.32
C PRO A 275 3.61 12.58 0.77
N ALA A 276 2.68 11.66 0.51
CA ALA A 276 1.30 11.77 0.93
C ALA A 276 1.26 12.10 2.42
N GLN A 277 0.72 13.28 2.76
CA GLN A 277 0.64 13.73 4.14
C GLN A 277 -0.31 12.80 4.88
N SER A 278 0.18 12.11 5.91
CA SER A 278 -0.68 11.30 6.78
C SER A 278 -1.56 12.22 7.62
N THR A 279 -2.89 12.02 7.56
CA THR A 279 -3.88 12.79 8.33
C THR A 279 -3.68 12.67 9.85
N PHE A 280 -3.10 11.55 10.30
CA PHE A 280 -2.78 11.29 11.70
C PHE A 280 -1.30 11.02 11.87
N ASP A 281 -0.66 11.70 12.82
CA ASP A 281 0.74 11.50 13.14
C ASP A 281 0.95 10.23 13.99
N PRO A 282 1.60 9.18 13.46
CA PRO A 282 1.82 7.95 14.23
C PRO A 282 2.75 8.16 15.43
N LEU A 283 3.68 9.13 15.39
CA LEU A 283 4.59 9.36 16.52
C LEU A 283 3.82 9.94 17.72
N SER A 284 3.01 10.97 17.47
CA SER A 284 2.11 11.55 18.48
C SER A 284 1.14 10.52 19.05
N PHE A 285 0.59 9.63 18.21
CA PHE A 285 -0.29 8.55 18.66
C PHE A 285 0.39 7.65 19.69
N ASN A 286 1.59 7.15 19.38
CA ASN A 286 2.27 6.20 20.25
C ASN A 286 2.74 6.85 21.57
N ILE A 287 3.21 8.10 21.53
CA ILE A 287 3.55 8.86 22.75
C ILE A 287 2.30 9.08 23.61
N ALA A 288 1.20 9.51 23.00
CA ALA A 288 -0.05 9.74 23.72
C ALA A 288 -0.57 8.44 24.35
N LYS A 289 -0.58 7.34 23.59
CA LYS A 289 -0.98 6.02 24.08
C LYS A 289 -0.15 5.59 25.29
N ALA A 290 1.18 5.74 25.24
CA ALA A 290 2.06 5.40 26.35
C ALA A 290 1.75 6.22 27.61
N LEU A 291 1.60 7.55 27.47
CA LEU A 291 1.30 8.44 28.59
C LEU A 291 -0.08 8.18 29.20
N ILE A 292 -1.09 8.00 28.37
CA ILE A 292 -2.47 7.71 28.81
C ILE A 292 -2.52 6.34 29.48
N ALA A 293 -1.88 5.32 28.89
CA ALA A 293 -1.84 3.98 29.47
C ALA A 293 -1.12 3.98 30.83
N TYR A 294 -0.01 4.72 30.96
CA TYR A 294 0.67 4.87 32.24
C TYR A 294 -0.24 5.57 33.28
N LEU A 295 -0.87 6.69 32.90
CA LEU A 295 -1.74 7.44 33.81
C LEU A 295 -2.96 6.61 34.26
N VAL A 296 -3.62 5.90 33.35
CA VAL A 296 -4.84 5.15 33.66
C VAL A 296 -4.54 3.83 34.35
N TYR A 297 -3.58 3.04 33.84
CA TYR A 297 -3.37 1.68 34.33
C TYR A 297 -2.29 1.56 35.41
N ALA A 298 -1.30 2.46 35.45
CA ALA A 298 -0.28 2.47 36.51
C ALA A 298 -0.70 3.35 37.69
N ASN A 299 -1.25 4.54 37.42
CA ASN A 299 -1.72 5.46 38.49
C ASN A 299 -3.21 5.30 38.83
N HIS A 300 -3.90 4.33 38.24
CA HIS A 300 -5.33 4.08 38.48
C HIS A 300 -6.23 5.31 38.25
N PHE A 301 -5.90 6.17 37.28
CA PHE A 301 -6.73 7.33 36.97
C PHE A 301 -8.08 6.90 36.39
N ASN A 302 -9.15 7.34 37.04
CA ASN A 302 -10.51 6.84 36.80
C ASN A 302 -11.44 7.83 36.08
N PHE A 303 -10.88 8.87 35.45
CA PHE A 303 -11.61 9.93 34.73
C PHE A 303 -12.71 10.57 35.58
N TRP A 304 -12.36 11.14 36.74
CA TRP A 304 -13.32 11.76 37.67
C TRP A 304 -14.44 10.81 38.11
N ASN A 305 -14.08 9.58 38.48
CA ASN A 305 -15.00 8.49 38.85
C ASN A 305 -15.98 8.04 37.74
N LEU A 306 -15.70 8.34 36.47
CA LEU A 306 -16.50 7.82 35.35
C LEU A 306 -16.36 6.30 35.21
N TYR A 307 -15.18 5.76 35.54
CA TYR A 307 -14.90 4.34 35.50
C TYR A 307 -14.58 3.81 36.90
N GLY A 308 -15.08 2.61 37.23
CA GLY A 308 -14.70 1.93 38.46
C GLY A 308 -13.28 1.33 38.37
N ASN A 309 -12.62 1.18 39.52
CA ASN A 309 -11.30 0.51 39.60
C ASN A 309 -11.35 -0.91 39.04
N PHE A 310 -12.49 -1.59 39.20
CA PHE A 310 -12.74 -2.90 38.60
C PHE A 310 -12.51 -2.91 37.08
N SER A 311 -13.02 -1.92 36.35
CA SER A 311 -12.87 -1.85 34.89
C SER A 311 -11.41 -1.60 34.50
N ILE A 312 -10.70 -0.74 35.25
CA ILE A 312 -9.28 -0.45 35.02
C ILE A 312 -8.44 -1.71 35.22
N GLU A 313 -8.67 -2.42 36.32
CA GLU A 313 -7.97 -3.67 36.64
C GLU A 313 -8.30 -4.78 35.63
N ARG A 314 -9.55 -4.87 35.18
CA ARG A 314 -9.97 -5.85 34.17
C ARG A 314 -9.23 -5.63 32.85
N VAL A 315 -9.16 -4.40 32.37
CA VAL A 315 -8.40 -4.09 31.14
C VAL A 315 -6.91 -4.37 31.34
N ASN A 316 -6.34 -3.93 32.46
CA ASN A 316 -4.92 -4.15 32.78
C ASN A 316 -4.56 -5.64 32.89
N ALA A 317 -5.47 -6.49 33.41
CA ALA A 317 -5.28 -7.93 33.50
C ALA A 317 -5.39 -8.62 32.13
N SER A 318 -6.21 -8.08 31.23
CA SER A 318 -6.45 -8.68 29.91
C SER A 318 -5.29 -8.50 28.93
N VAL A 319 -4.49 -7.43 29.08
CA VAL A 319 -3.39 -7.15 28.15
C VAL A 319 -2.17 -8.02 28.48
N PRO A 320 -1.53 -8.66 27.49
CA PRO A 320 -0.30 -9.42 27.71
C PRO A 320 0.79 -8.53 28.30
N GLY A 321 1.30 -8.91 29.46
CA GLY A 321 2.32 -8.11 30.16
C GLY A 321 1.75 -6.87 30.84
N ARG A 322 0.42 -6.74 31.01
CA ARG A 322 -0.27 -5.68 31.76
C ARG A 322 0.07 -4.27 31.23
N TRP A 323 0.01 -3.24 32.07
CA TRP A 323 0.39 -1.87 31.68
C TRP A 323 1.80 -1.79 31.06
N PRO A 324 2.84 -2.53 31.53
CA PRO A 324 4.13 -2.54 30.85
C PRO A 324 4.04 -3.02 29.39
N GLY A 325 3.19 -4.00 29.10
CA GLY A 325 2.95 -4.51 27.74
C GLY A 325 2.38 -3.46 26.78
N ILE A 326 1.48 -2.59 27.27
CA ILE A 326 0.96 -1.47 26.48
C ILE A 326 2.09 -0.46 26.18
N LEU A 327 2.93 -0.20 27.18
CA LEU A 327 4.06 0.72 27.03
C LEU A 327 5.12 0.18 26.08
N THR A 328 5.43 -1.13 26.12
CA THR A 328 6.37 -1.72 25.18
C THR A 328 5.82 -1.69 23.75
N GLY A 329 4.53 -1.98 23.55
CA GLY A 329 3.87 -1.83 22.25
C GLY A 329 3.96 -0.41 21.71
N ALA A 330 3.69 0.60 22.55
CA ALA A 330 3.82 2.01 22.20
C ALA A 330 5.28 2.42 21.94
N ALA A 331 6.24 1.91 22.72
CA ALA A 331 7.67 2.18 22.53
C ALA A 331 8.19 1.63 21.19
N ILE A 332 7.79 0.40 20.83
CA ILE A 332 8.05 -0.18 19.51
C ILE A 332 7.43 0.71 18.42
N GLY A 333 6.22 1.22 18.66
CA GLY A 333 5.56 2.22 17.84
C GLY A 333 6.43 3.45 17.58
N VAL A 334 6.88 4.12 18.65
CA VAL A 334 7.74 5.31 18.55
C VAL A 334 9.03 5.02 17.78
N ILE A 335 9.72 3.92 18.10
CA ILE A 335 10.96 3.52 17.43
C ILE A 335 10.72 3.28 15.94
N GLY A 336 9.64 2.56 15.59
CA GLY A 336 9.26 2.29 14.21
C GLY A 336 8.98 3.57 13.41
N THR A 337 8.23 4.52 14.00
CA THR A 337 7.97 5.81 13.35
C THR A 337 9.23 6.64 13.15
N LEU A 338 10.15 6.63 14.12
CA LEU A 338 11.40 7.35 14.03
C LEU A 338 12.33 6.74 12.97
N TYR A 339 12.41 5.40 12.93
CA TYR A 339 13.16 4.68 11.91
C TYR A 339 12.65 4.99 10.50
N GLU A 340 11.33 4.96 10.29
CA GLU A 340 10.71 5.31 9.00
C GLU A 340 10.96 6.79 8.64
N ALA A 341 10.92 7.70 9.61
CA ALA A 341 11.21 9.12 9.38
C ALA A 341 12.68 9.37 9.00
N ILE A 342 13.62 8.65 9.62
CA ILE A 342 15.04 8.73 9.29
C ILE A 342 15.30 8.17 7.88
N LEU A 343 14.71 7.03 7.53
CA LEU A 343 14.93 6.39 6.22
C LEU A 343 14.33 7.18 5.04
N LYS A 344 13.33 8.03 5.31
CA LYS A 344 12.73 8.93 4.31
C LYS A 344 13.51 10.24 4.10
N LYS A 345 14.48 10.53 4.95
CA LYS A 345 15.32 11.73 4.89
C LYS A 345 16.62 11.42 4.17
#